data_AF-A0A174ZG34-F1
#
_entry.id   AF-A0A174ZG34-F1
#
_cell.length_a   1.000
_cell.length_b   1.000
_cell.length_c   1.000
_cell.angle_alpha   90.00
_cell.angle_beta   90.00
_cell.angle_gamma   90.00
#
_symmetry.space_group_name_H-M   'P 1'
#
loop_
_entity.id
_entity.type
_entity.pdbx_description
1 polymer ?
#
loop_
_entity_poly.entity_id
_entity_poly.type
_entity_poly.pdbx_seq_one_letter_code
_entity_poly.pdbx_strand_id
1 'polypeptide(L)'
;MRIFDKCENKIYTKINYEKLENCFCILDDNDNIVCDVYPEIKLDSDYKPGNFELKILYNDRQDCTEESIFQVYAEKQRIGWIFPIQAINSKEHSYAENAYFLKYAYIAWYLLLDCLNVEIESMDEFDLLNQYDDGISILILDKENCDKLDDFEFDKYVIGLYQKGYSVTGKGNLYADSSDRSKRINIKRQSTELDDVPYLIELFKKQIPLENNDISRFYLYYQVVEILISKVFDKEFSKFIEELKDTTEKLFDKKEDLGHMSNEKWRVRKLCNDYCSIDTYLKSCLNDKCTEMLNYTKCKVYDNMEDNLYQVRCLMVHRMYILDESAEQMLHDLDNIFLDVVIQLVLSYSAK
;
A
#
# COMPACT_ATOMS: atom_id res chain seq x y z
N MET A 1 8.33 -5.45 24.86
CA MET A 1 6.97 -5.41 25.44
C MET A 1 6.88 -4.37 26.56
N ARG A 2 5.72 -3.72 26.76
CA ARG A 2 5.37 -2.92 27.95
C ARG A 2 3.88 -3.02 28.26
N ILE A 3 3.50 -3.75 29.31
CA ILE A 3 2.11 -3.84 29.78
C ILE A 3 2.03 -3.21 31.17
N PHE A 4 1.20 -2.19 31.34
CA PHE A 4 0.92 -1.59 32.65
C PHE A 4 -0.37 -2.18 33.23
N ASP A 5 -0.27 -2.85 34.37
CA ASP A 5 -1.38 -3.41 35.12
C ASP A 5 -1.79 -2.42 36.22
N LYS A 6 -3.02 -1.90 36.13
CA LYS A 6 -3.56 -0.93 37.10
C LYS A 6 -3.86 -1.54 38.46
N CYS A 7 -4.33 -2.78 38.51
CA CYS A 7 -4.69 -3.48 39.75
C CYS A 7 -3.45 -3.67 40.64
N GLU A 8 -2.34 -4.09 40.04
CA GLU A 8 -1.08 -4.29 40.75
C GLU A 8 -0.18 -3.04 40.77
N ASN A 9 -0.50 -2.03 39.96
CA ASN A 9 0.35 -0.85 39.72
C ASN A 9 1.79 -1.24 39.33
N LYS A 10 1.91 -2.17 38.38
CA LYS A 10 3.19 -2.73 37.90
C LYS A 10 3.30 -2.68 36.38
N ILE A 11 4.54 -2.70 35.89
CA ILE A 11 4.85 -2.77 34.47
C ILE A 11 5.56 -4.09 34.19
N TYR A 12 5.10 -4.80 33.17
CA TYR A 12 5.70 -6.05 32.70
C TYR A 12 6.37 -5.84 31.35
N THR A 13 7.61 -6.33 31.21
CA THR A 13 8.42 -6.14 30.00
C THR A 13 9.08 -7.41 29.48
N LYS A 14 8.91 -8.54 30.17
CA LYS A 14 9.56 -9.81 29.84
C LYS A 14 8.53 -10.85 29.37
N ILE A 15 8.87 -11.57 28.31
CA ILE A 15 8.11 -12.71 27.80
C ILE A 15 9.04 -13.91 27.60
N ASN A 16 8.50 -15.10 27.80
CA ASN A 16 9.13 -16.36 27.46
C ASN A 16 8.12 -17.26 26.73
N TYR A 17 8.60 -18.18 25.89
CA TYR A 17 7.73 -19.15 25.22
C TYR A 17 8.08 -20.58 25.69
N GLU A 18 7.12 -21.24 26.32
CA GLU A 18 7.26 -22.61 26.80
C GLU A 18 6.79 -23.61 25.75
N LYS A 19 7.74 -24.18 25.00
CA LYS A 19 7.47 -25.05 23.84
C LYS A 19 6.64 -26.29 24.17
N LEU A 20 6.77 -26.84 25.37
CA LEU A 20 6.06 -28.07 25.77
C LEU A 20 4.58 -27.80 26.03
N GLU A 21 4.27 -26.68 26.68
CA GLU A 21 2.91 -26.28 27.04
C GLU A 21 2.23 -25.44 25.93
N ASN A 22 2.99 -25.05 24.89
CA ASN A 22 2.54 -24.17 23.83
C ASN A 22 1.92 -22.87 24.38
N CYS A 23 2.62 -22.20 25.29
CA CYS A 23 2.16 -20.95 25.88
C CYS A 23 3.26 -19.89 25.93
N PHE A 24 2.84 -18.64 25.94
CA PHE A 24 3.71 -17.50 26.24
C PHE A 24 3.50 -17.09 27.69
N CYS A 25 4.58 -17.08 28.47
CA CYS A 25 4.58 -16.64 29.85
C CYS A 25 5.02 -15.17 29.92
N ILE A 26 4.17 -14.31 30.48
CA ILE A 26 4.55 -12.95 30.88
C ILE A 26 5.18 -13.03 32.26
N LEU A 27 6.37 -12.43 32.40
CA LEU A 27 7.18 -12.53 33.61
C LEU A 27 7.29 -11.18 34.32
N ASP A 28 7.38 -11.23 35.65
CA ASP A 28 7.77 -10.08 36.47
C ASP A 28 9.29 -9.82 36.42
N ASP A 29 9.75 -8.78 37.14
CA ASP A 29 11.17 -8.44 37.21
C ASP A 29 12.04 -9.55 37.83
N ASN A 30 11.46 -10.42 38.65
CA ASN A 30 12.10 -11.56 39.31
C ASN A 30 11.98 -12.87 38.52
N ASP A 31 11.51 -12.81 37.27
CA ASP A 31 11.28 -13.95 36.39
C ASP A 31 10.18 -14.92 36.88
N ASN A 32 9.27 -14.46 37.74
CA ASN A 32 8.07 -15.22 38.10
C ASN A 32 7.01 -15.07 37.00
N ILE A 33 6.29 -16.16 36.71
CA ILE A 33 5.16 -16.14 35.79
C ILE A 33 3.98 -15.40 36.43
N VAL A 34 3.45 -14.42 35.70
CA VAL A 34 2.30 -13.59 36.11
C VAL A 34 1.06 -13.95 35.29
N CYS A 35 1.24 -14.23 34.01
CA CYS A 35 0.14 -14.57 33.10
C CYS A 35 0.65 -15.56 32.03
N ASP A 36 -0.17 -16.56 31.73
CA ASP A 36 0.06 -17.51 30.64
C ASP A 36 -0.93 -17.24 29.51
N VAL A 37 -0.40 -17.04 28.31
CA VAL A 37 -1.19 -16.79 27.09
C VAL A 37 -1.09 -18.01 26.19
N TYR A 38 -2.24 -18.59 25.84
CA TYR A 38 -2.33 -19.86 25.12
C TYR A 38 -2.84 -19.66 23.68
N PRO A 39 -1.97 -19.79 22.67
CA PRO A 39 -2.39 -19.94 21.28
C PRO A 39 -3.24 -21.19 21.09
N GLU A 40 -4.32 -21.08 20.31
CA GLU A 40 -5.18 -22.22 19.99
C GLU A 40 -4.46 -23.24 19.11
N ILE A 41 -3.63 -22.78 18.17
CA ILE A 41 -2.82 -23.61 17.28
C ILE A 41 -1.48 -23.98 17.92
N LYS A 42 -0.97 -25.16 17.57
CA LYS A 42 0.33 -25.62 18.06
C LYS A 42 1.45 -24.95 17.26
N LEU A 43 2.09 -23.96 17.88
CA LEU A 43 3.13 -23.16 17.25
C LEU A 43 4.45 -23.94 17.08
N ASP A 44 5.27 -23.48 16.15
CA ASP A 44 6.60 -24.02 15.90
C ASP A 44 7.68 -22.96 16.14
N SER A 45 8.39 -23.08 17.26
CA SER A 45 9.43 -22.15 17.70
C SER A 45 10.82 -22.38 17.10
N ASP A 46 10.92 -23.12 15.99
CA ASP A 46 12.20 -23.34 15.30
C ASP A 46 12.82 -22.04 14.74
N TYR A 47 12.02 -21.02 14.47
CA TYR A 47 12.49 -19.73 13.97
C TYR A 47 12.85 -18.78 15.11
N LYS A 48 13.89 -17.97 14.91
CA LYS A 48 14.34 -16.97 15.90
C LYS A 48 13.66 -15.63 15.63
N PRO A 49 12.88 -15.07 16.58
CA PRO A 49 12.17 -13.80 16.39
C PRO A 49 13.04 -12.64 15.87
N GLY A 50 14.29 -12.52 16.35
CA GLY A 50 15.21 -11.45 15.93
C GLY A 50 15.53 -11.41 14.42
N ASN A 51 15.35 -12.52 13.70
CA ASN A 51 15.58 -12.61 12.26
C ASN A 51 14.40 -12.10 11.42
N PHE A 52 13.31 -11.69 12.06
CA PHE A 52 12.09 -11.28 11.38
C PHE A 52 11.70 -9.85 11.77
N GLU A 53 10.83 -9.27 10.96
CA GLU A 53 10.23 -7.96 11.20
C GLU A 53 8.72 -8.06 10.99
N LEU A 54 7.95 -7.45 11.89
CA LEU A 54 6.50 -7.40 11.83
C LEU A 54 6.03 -6.06 11.26
N LYS A 55 5.08 -6.12 10.33
CA LYS A 55 4.33 -4.97 9.84
C LYS A 55 2.84 -5.23 10.03
N ILE A 56 2.17 -4.30 10.71
CA ILE A 56 0.70 -4.26 10.79
C ILE A 56 0.18 -3.56 9.55
N LEU A 57 -0.79 -4.20 8.90
CA LEU A 57 -1.44 -3.73 7.68
C LEU A 57 -2.96 -3.84 7.83
N TYR A 58 -3.68 -3.14 6.96
CA TYR A 58 -5.15 -3.11 6.93
C TYR A 58 -5.65 -3.49 5.56
N ASN A 59 -6.72 -4.30 5.54
CA ASN A 59 -7.41 -4.75 4.34
C ASN A 59 -8.87 -5.12 4.68
N ASP A 60 -9.78 -4.17 4.50
CA ASP A 60 -11.20 -4.31 4.84
C ASP A 60 -12.03 -4.92 3.69
N ARG A 61 -11.37 -5.51 2.69
CA ARG A 61 -12.09 -6.15 1.59
C ARG A 61 -12.92 -7.31 2.13
N GLN A 62 -14.16 -7.42 1.65
CA GLN A 62 -15.10 -8.47 2.08
C GLN A 62 -14.61 -9.89 1.79
N ASP A 63 -13.72 -10.06 0.82
CA ASP A 63 -13.13 -11.33 0.46
C ASP A 63 -11.80 -11.62 1.17
N CYS A 64 -11.28 -10.66 1.95
CA CYS A 64 -10.17 -10.87 2.86
C CYS A 64 -10.67 -11.59 4.12
N THR A 65 -10.74 -12.92 4.04
CA THR A 65 -11.14 -13.79 5.15
C THR A 65 -9.93 -14.38 5.86
N GLU A 66 -10.14 -15.13 6.95
CA GLU A 66 -9.09 -15.88 7.66
C GLU A 66 -8.25 -16.79 6.75
N GLU A 67 -8.80 -17.25 5.63
CA GLU A 67 -8.09 -18.05 4.62
C GLU A 67 -7.11 -17.25 3.75
N SER A 68 -7.05 -15.93 3.93
CA SER A 68 -6.22 -14.98 3.15
C SER A 68 -4.75 -15.05 3.56
N ILE A 69 -4.17 -16.24 3.49
CA ILE A 69 -2.82 -16.55 3.93
C ILE A 69 -1.92 -16.73 2.70
N PHE A 70 -0.96 -15.83 2.56
CA PHE A 70 -0.14 -15.75 1.37
C PHE A 70 1.36 -15.67 1.68
N GLN A 71 2.14 -16.31 0.83
CA GLN A 71 3.57 -16.01 0.73
C GLN A 71 3.77 -14.72 -0.05
N VAL A 72 4.57 -13.79 0.49
CA VAL A 72 4.87 -12.52 -0.16
C VAL A 72 6.19 -12.62 -0.91
N TYR A 73 6.14 -12.24 -2.19
CA TYR A 73 7.30 -12.20 -3.08
C TYR A 73 7.54 -10.78 -3.55
N ALA A 74 8.79 -10.35 -3.49
CA ALA A 74 9.28 -9.19 -4.21
C ALA A 74 10.16 -9.70 -5.36
N GLU A 75 9.84 -9.30 -6.58
CA GLU A 75 10.43 -9.85 -7.80
C GLU A 75 10.29 -11.38 -7.88
N LYS A 76 11.37 -12.13 -7.64
CA LYS A 76 11.39 -13.60 -7.59
C LYS A 76 11.77 -14.14 -6.22
N GLN A 77 12.03 -13.27 -5.25
CA GLN A 77 12.45 -13.62 -3.90
C GLN A 77 11.23 -13.64 -2.97
N ARG A 78 11.02 -14.76 -2.27
CA ARG A 78 10.04 -14.82 -1.18
C ARG A 78 10.61 -14.05 0.00
N ILE A 79 9.96 -12.96 0.39
CA ILE A 79 10.42 -12.08 1.48
C ILE A 79 9.68 -12.31 2.80
N GLY A 80 8.53 -13.00 2.78
CA GLY A 80 7.75 -13.17 4.00
C GLY A 80 6.41 -13.87 3.79
N TRP A 81 5.56 -13.75 4.80
CA TRP A 81 4.17 -14.19 4.78
C TRP A 81 3.26 -13.07 5.26
N ILE A 82 2.06 -13.01 4.69
CA ILE A 82 0.99 -12.11 5.11
C ILE A 82 -0.27 -12.93 5.40
N PHE A 83 -0.95 -12.61 6.50
CA PHE A 83 -2.17 -13.28 6.93
C PHE A 83 -3.00 -12.38 7.86
N PRO A 84 -4.32 -12.52 7.92
CA PRO A 84 -5.16 -11.87 8.92
C PRO A 84 -4.75 -12.27 10.34
N ILE A 85 -4.97 -11.39 11.32
CA ILE A 85 -4.66 -11.71 12.71
C ILE A 85 -5.41 -12.94 13.22
N GLN A 86 -6.64 -13.19 12.78
CA GLN A 86 -7.42 -14.37 13.22
C GLN A 86 -6.73 -15.69 12.88
N ALA A 87 -6.01 -15.74 11.76
CA ALA A 87 -5.36 -16.97 11.31
C ALA A 87 -4.31 -17.50 12.29
N ILE A 88 -3.66 -16.63 13.09
CA ILE A 88 -2.64 -17.10 14.05
C ILE A 88 -3.24 -17.77 15.28
N ASN A 89 -4.55 -17.72 15.45
CA ASN A 89 -5.25 -18.27 16.61
C ASN A 89 -6.51 -19.07 16.25
N SER A 90 -6.54 -19.69 15.06
CA SER A 90 -7.68 -20.49 14.62
C SER A 90 -7.23 -21.78 13.96
N LYS A 91 -8.07 -22.81 14.08
CA LYS A 91 -7.87 -24.13 13.44
C LYS A 91 -8.73 -24.31 12.19
N GLU A 92 -9.55 -23.32 11.84
CA GLU A 92 -10.58 -23.48 10.82
C GLU A 92 -10.05 -23.27 9.39
N HIS A 93 -8.92 -22.59 9.25
CA HIS A 93 -8.31 -22.31 7.96
C HIS A 93 -7.41 -23.43 7.41
N SER A 94 -7.20 -23.44 6.09
CA SER A 94 -6.47 -24.47 5.34
C SER A 94 -4.96 -24.60 5.61
N TYR A 95 -4.40 -23.72 6.45
CA TYR A 95 -2.99 -23.70 6.84
C TYR A 95 -2.75 -24.05 8.32
N ALA A 96 -3.79 -24.40 9.08
CA ALA A 96 -3.68 -24.67 10.52
C ALA A 96 -2.64 -25.77 10.87
N GLU A 97 -2.38 -26.71 9.96
CA GLU A 97 -1.36 -27.76 10.12
C GLU A 97 -0.11 -27.54 9.24
N ASN A 98 -0.01 -26.42 8.53
CA ASN A 98 1.12 -26.16 7.64
C ASN A 98 2.37 -25.79 8.44
N ALA A 99 3.40 -26.63 8.36
CA ALA A 99 4.64 -26.45 9.13
C ALA A 99 5.33 -25.09 8.92
N TYR A 100 5.26 -24.50 7.72
CA TYR A 100 5.84 -23.17 7.50
C TYR A 100 4.96 -22.08 8.11
N PHE A 101 3.65 -22.15 7.91
CA PHE A 101 2.72 -21.22 8.54
C PHE A 101 2.88 -21.21 10.06
N LEU A 102 2.93 -22.38 10.71
CA LEU A 102 3.09 -22.48 12.17
C LEU A 102 4.37 -21.81 12.70
N LYS A 103 5.45 -21.82 11.90
CA LYS A 103 6.69 -21.07 12.21
C LYS A 103 6.50 -19.56 12.11
N TYR A 104 5.79 -19.09 11.08
CA TYR A 104 5.49 -17.66 10.93
C TYR A 104 4.43 -17.16 11.93
N ALA A 105 3.46 -18.00 12.28
CA ALA A 105 2.48 -17.72 13.33
C ALA A 105 3.18 -17.59 14.70
N TYR A 106 4.16 -18.44 15.00
CA TYR A 106 5.00 -18.29 16.20
C TYR A 106 5.69 -16.93 16.26
N ILE A 107 6.30 -16.53 15.14
CA ILE A 107 6.99 -15.24 15.03
C ILE A 107 6.00 -14.09 15.19
N ALA A 108 4.82 -14.17 14.58
CA ALA A 108 3.76 -13.16 14.73
C ALA A 108 3.32 -13.01 16.19
N TRP A 109 3.00 -14.10 16.88
CA TRP A 109 2.65 -14.10 18.30
C TRP A 109 3.73 -13.41 19.15
N TYR A 110 5.00 -13.84 18.99
CA TYR A 110 6.11 -13.28 19.74
C TYR A 110 6.26 -11.78 19.49
N LEU A 111 6.25 -11.35 18.22
CA LEU A 111 6.46 -9.95 17.86
C LEU A 111 5.27 -9.06 18.22
N LEU A 112 4.04 -9.56 18.19
CA LEU A 112 2.87 -8.83 18.68
C LEU A 112 2.94 -8.59 20.19
N LEU A 113 3.37 -9.58 20.97
CA LEU A 113 3.62 -9.41 22.41
C LEU A 113 4.78 -8.44 22.65
N ASP A 114 5.88 -8.59 21.91
CA ASP A 114 7.07 -7.76 22.12
C ASP A 114 6.84 -6.28 21.74
N CYS A 115 6.05 -6.01 20.70
CA CYS A 115 5.70 -4.65 20.31
C CYS A 115 4.58 -4.03 21.16
N LEU A 116 3.94 -4.80 22.04
CA LEU A 116 2.80 -4.35 22.82
C LEU A 116 3.20 -3.22 23.78
N ASN A 117 2.40 -2.15 23.79
CA ASN A 117 2.53 -1.02 24.70
C ASN A 117 1.14 -0.57 25.13
N VAL A 118 0.62 -1.18 26.18
CA VAL A 118 -0.79 -1.05 26.61
C VAL A 118 -0.92 -0.87 28.11
N GLU A 119 -2.08 -0.40 28.52
CA GLU A 119 -2.50 -0.27 29.91
C GLU A 119 -3.80 -1.08 30.08
N ILE A 120 -3.81 -2.01 31.03
CA ILE A 120 -4.89 -2.95 31.29
C ILE A 120 -5.38 -2.83 32.73
N GLU A 121 -6.62 -3.21 33.00
CA GLU A 121 -7.19 -3.19 34.35
C GLU A 121 -6.54 -4.24 35.26
N SER A 122 -6.37 -5.47 34.77
CA SER A 122 -5.73 -6.58 35.48
C SER A 122 -5.12 -7.58 34.51
N MET A 123 -3.99 -8.20 34.88
CA MET A 123 -3.41 -9.33 34.14
C MET A 123 -4.30 -10.58 34.05
N ASP A 124 -5.25 -10.73 34.99
CA ASP A 124 -6.17 -11.88 34.98
C ASP A 124 -7.10 -11.90 33.76
N GLU A 125 -7.36 -10.75 33.15
CA GLU A 125 -8.23 -10.57 31.98
C GLU A 125 -7.43 -10.33 30.69
N PHE A 126 -6.11 -10.52 30.73
CA PHE A 126 -5.25 -10.22 29.59
C PHE A 126 -5.46 -11.22 28.45
N ASP A 127 -5.80 -10.70 27.28
CA ASP A 127 -5.82 -11.41 26.02
C ASP A 127 -5.11 -10.55 24.98
N LEU A 128 -4.11 -11.14 24.31
CA LEU A 128 -3.31 -10.46 23.30
C LEU A 128 -4.17 -9.98 22.13
N LEU A 129 -5.07 -10.81 21.62
CA LEU A 129 -5.81 -10.52 20.40
C LEU A 129 -6.81 -9.38 20.64
N ASN A 130 -7.38 -9.30 21.85
CA ASN A 130 -8.23 -8.18 22.26
C ASN A 130 -7.50 -6.82 22.32
N GLN A 131 -6.16 -6.80 22.22
CA GLN A 131 -5.37 -5.56 22.14
C GLN A 131 -5.21 -5.02 20.72
N TYR A 132 -5.66 -5.76 19.72
CA TYR A 132 -5.54 -5.42 18.31
C TYR A 132 -6.92 -5.37 17.64
N ASP A 133 -7.03 -4.62 16.54
CA ASP A 133 -8.26 -4.59 15.75
C ASP A 133 -8.38 -5.89 14.94
N ASP A 134 -9.58 -6.48 14.90
CA ASP A 134 -9.85 -7.69 14.12
C ASP A 134 -9.59 -7.49 12.61
N GLY A 135 -9.72 -6.27 12.08
CA GLY A 135 -9.49 -5.96 10.67
C GLY A 135 -8.01 -5.98 10.24
N ILE A 136 -7.06 -6.21 11.15
CA ILE A 136 -5.63 -6.16 10.77
C ILE A 136 -5.13 -7.43 10.09
N SER A 137 -4.23 -7.21 9.15
CA SER A 137 -3.35 -8.22 8.58
C SER A 137 -1.93 -8.04 9.09
N ILE A 138 -1.23 -9.14 9.28
CA ILE A 138 0.14 -9.18 9.77
C ILE A 138 1.03 -9.63 8.62
N LEU A 139 2.02 -8.80 8.27
CA LEU A 139 3.11 -9.17 7.38
C LEU A 139 4.37 -9.43 8.21
N ILE A 140 4.87 -10.65 8.14
CA ILE A 140 6.14 -11.06 8.74
C ILE A 140 7.20 -11.17 7.64
N LEU A 141 8.16 -10.26 7.68
CA LEU A 141 9.31 -10.22 6.77
C LEU A 141 10.46 -11.03 7.35
N ASP A 142 11.08 -11.85 6.51
CA ASP A 142 12.32 -12.58 6.80
C ASP A 142 13.50 -11.71 6.37
N LYS A 143 14.27 -11.22 7.34
CA LYS A 143 15.36 -10.26 7.09
C LYS A 143 16.41 -10.84 6.15
N GLU A 144 16.77 -12.10 6.32
CA GLU A 144 17.78 -12.75 5.45
C GLU A 144 17.29 -12.84 4.00
N ASN A 145 15.99 -13.05 3.79
CA ASN A 145 15.43 -13.04 2.45
C ASN A 145 15.26 -11.64 1.87
N CYS A 146 14.96 -10.64 2.69
CA CYS A 146 14.95 -9.24 2.28
C CYS A 146 16.36 -8.77 1.87
N ASP A 147 17.39 -9.17 2.61
CA ASP A 147 18.81 -8.83 2.34
C ASP A 147 19.34 -9.41 1.01
N LYS A 148 18.61 -10.36 0.39
CA LYS A 148 18.92 -10.90 -0.95
C LYS A 148 18.47 -9.99 -2.08
N LEU A 149 17.67 -8.97 -1.79
CA LEU A 149 17.24 -7.95 -2.74
C LEU A 149 18.14 -6.72 -2.63
N ASP A 150 18.43 -6.11 -3.78
CA ASP A 150 19.25 -4.90 -3.82
C ASP A 150 18.53 -3.73 -3.12
N ASP A 151 19.13 -3.22 -2.04
CA ASP A 151 18.64 -2.06 -1.26
C ASP A 151 17.15 -2.16 -0.86
N PHE A 152 16.77 -3.31 -0.29
CA PHE A 152 15.40 -3.52 0.18
C PHE A 152 15.01 -2.51 1.27
N GLU A 153 13.95 -1.78 1.02
CA GLU A 153 13.32 -0.88 1.98
C GLU A 153 11.81 -1.05 1.89
N PHE A 154 11.17 -1.41 3.01
CA PHE A 154 9.74 -1.72 3.06
C PHE A 154 8.87 -0.60 2.46
N ASP A 155 9.21 0.65 2.75
CA ASP A 155 8.45 1.83 2.31
C ASP A 155 8.38 1.92 0.78
N LYS A 156 9.41 1.46 0.07
CA LYS A 156 9.45 1.41 -1.40
C LYS A 156 8.49 0.38 -2.01
N TYR A 157 7.88 -0.50 -1.20
CA TYR A 157 6.91 -1.51 -1.64
C TYR A 157 5.47 -1.21 -1.20
N VAL A 158 5.22 -0.13 -0.44
CA VAL A 158 3.89 0.20 0.09
C VAL A 158 2.86 0.33 -1.02
N ILE A 159 3.21 0.96 -2.14
CA ILE A 159 2.31 1.15 -3.28
C ILE A 159 1.99 -0.19 -3.96
N GLY A 160 2.97 -1.10 -4.04
CA GLY A 160 2.76 -2.46 -4.52
C GLY A 160 1.91 -3.32 -3.59
N LEU A 161 2.01 -3.12 -2.26
CA LEU A 161 1.11 -3.72 -1.29
C LEU A 161 -0.32 -3.17 -1.41
N TYR A 162 -0.45 -1.86 -1.63
CA TYR A 162 -1.73 -1.19 -1.83
C TYR A 162 -2.45 -1.67 -3.09
N GLN A 163 -1.70 -1.93 -4.16
CA GLN A 163 -2.22 -2.62 -5.36
C GLN A 163 -2.87 -3.98 -5.03
N LYS A 164 -2.40 -4.65 -3.97
CA LYS A 164 -2.86 -5.97 -3.53
C LYS A 164 -3.91 -5.90 -2.43
N GLY A 165 -4.43 -4.70 -2.12
CA GLY A 165 -5.44 -4.49 -1.10
C GLY A 165 -4.90 -4.06 0.25
N TYR A 166 -3.59 -4.16 0.49
CA TYR A 166 -3.02 -3.94 1.82
C TYR A 166 -2.46 -2.53 2.00
N SER A 167 -2.77 -1.89 3.12
CA SER A 167 -2.29 -0.55 3.46
C SER A 167 -1.65 -0.51 4.84
N VAL A 168 -0.83 0.51 5.10
CA VAL A 168 -0.23 0.74 6.43
C VAL A 168 -1.21 1.43 7.40
N THR A 169 -2.24 2.09 6.87
CA THR A 169 -3.30 2.77 7.64
C THR A 169 -4.61 2.69 6.90
N GLY A 170 -5.73 2.91 7.58
CA GLY A 170 -7.03 3.01 6.92
C GLY A 170 -7.56 1.64 6.54
N LYS A 171 -8.24 1.54 5.39
CA LYS A 171 -9.03 0.35 5.03
C LYS A 171 -8.38 -0.56 3.98
N GLY A 172 -7.19 -0.23 3.52
CA GLY A 172 -6.64 -0.88 2.32
C GLY A 172 -7.27 -0.40 1.02
N ASN A 173 -6.89 -1.03 -0.09
CA ASN A 173 -7.54 -0.78 -1.38
C ASN A 173 -8.73 -1.74 -1.54
N LEU A 174 -9.93 -1.23 -1.28
CA LEU A 174 -11.18 -1.98 -1.36
C LEU A 174 -11.52 -2.48 -2.78
N TYR A 175 -10.90 -1.87 -3.79
CA TYR A 175 -11.15 -2.14 -5.21
C TYR A 175 -10.07 -3.01 -5.85
N ALA A 176 -9.06 -3.43 -5.08
CA ALA A 176 -8.03 -4.30 -5.60
C ALA A 176 -8.64 -5.63 -6.08
N ASP A 177 -8.14 -6.15 -7.20
CA ASP A 177 -8.62 -7.41 -7.76
C ASP A 177 -8.48 -8.57 -6.75
N SER A 178 -9.53 -9.39 -6.68
CA SER A 178 -9.62 -10.63 -5.90
C SER A 178 -9.16 -11.88 -6.64
N SER A 179 -8.74 -11.70 -7.89
CA SER A 179 -8.62 -12.79 -8.86
C SER A 179 -7.48 -13.77 -8.59
N ASP A 180 -6.57 -13.47 -7.65
CA ASP A 180 -5.44 -14.34 -7.37
C ASP A 180 -5.81 -15.42 -6.33
N ARG A 181 -6.36 -16.55 -6.82
CA ARG A 181 -6.45 -17.82 -6.06
C ARG A 181 -5.06 -18.41 -5.73
N SER A 182 -4.00 -17.69 -6.06
CA SER A 182 -2.62 -18.04 -5.79
C SER A 182 -2.33 -17.99 -4.30
N LYS A 183 -1.58 -18.97 -3.80
CA LYS A 183 -0.99 -18.95 -2.45
C LYS A 183 0.15 -17.92 -2.30
N ARG A 184 0.35 -17.06 -3.31
CA ARG A 184 1.46 -16.12 -3.43
C ARG A 184 0.94 -14.76 -3.86
N ILE A 185 1.40 -13.72 -3.19
CA ILE A 185 1.24 -12.33 -3.60
C ILE A 185 2.60 -11.82 -4.09
N ASN A 186 2.62 -11.30 -5.31
CA ASN A 186 3.80 -10.62 -5.86
C ASN A 186 3.61 -9.11 -5.70
N ILE A 187 4.45 -8.48 -4.89
CA ILE A 187 4.49 -7.04 -4.71
C ILE A 187 5.61 -6.45 -5.56
N LYS A 188 5.34 -5.27 -6.11
CA LYS A 188 6.31 -4.53 -6.93
C LYS A 188 6.83 -3.33 -6.16
N ARG A 189 8.14 -3.11 -6.25
CA ARG A 189 8.79 -1.88 -5.78
C ARG A 189 8.30 -0.70 -6.61
N GLN A 190 8.18 0.48 -6.01
CA GLN A 190 8.08 1.73 -6.76
C GLN A 190 9.27 1.87 -7.72
N SER A 191 9.07 2.62 -8.80
CA SER A 191 10.18 2.93 -9.71
C SER A 191 11.32 3.61 -8.97
N THR A 192 12.56 3.16 -9.25
CA THR A 192 13.79 3.76 -8.71
C THR A 192 13.94 5.23 -9.10
N GLU A 193 13.38 5.63 -10.23
CA GLU A 193 13.36 7.02 -10.70
C GLU A 193 12.51 7.95 -9.82
N LEU A 194 11.75 7.40 -8.87
CA LEU A 194 10.88 8.12 -7.94
C LEU A 194 11.36 8.03 -6.48
N ASP A 195 12.54 7.45 -6.22
CA ASP A 195 13.07 7.28 -4.87
C ASP A 195 13.38 8.62 -4.17
N ASP A 196 13.62 9.67 -4.93
CA ASP A 196 13.84 11.02 -4.41
C ASP A 196 12.54 11.78 -4.11
N VAL A 197 11.38 11.13 -4.23
CA VAL A 197 10.06 11.70 -3.94
C VAL A 197 9.39 10.97 -2.76
N PRO A 198 9.87 11.15 -1.52
CA PRO A 198 9.31 10.46 -0.34
C PRO A 198 7.83 10.78 -0.10
N TYR A 199 7.36 11.94 -0.57
CA TYR A 199 5.96 12.33 -0.43
C TYR A 199 4.98 11.39 -1.16
N LEU A 200 5.41 10.72 -2.25
CA LEU A 200 4.56 9.71 -2.91
C LEU A 200 4.22 8.56 -1.97
N ILE A 201 5.21 8.08 -1.22
CA ILE A 201 5.01 7.03 -0.22
C ILE A 201 4.07 7.53 0.87
N GLU A 202 4.24 8.76 1.35
CA GLU A 202 3.39 9.34 2.38
C GLU A 202 1.92 9.49 1.95
N LEU A 203 1.65 9.79 0.67
CA LEU A 203 0.28 9.80 0.13
C LEU A 203 -0.38 8.42 0.31
N PHE A 204 0.31 7.34 -0.06
CA PHE A 204 -0.19 5.97 0.06
C PHE A 204 -0.15 5.41 1.48
N LYS A 205 0.65 5.98 2.38
CA LYS A 205 0.69 5.57 3.80
C LYS A 205 -0.31 6.30 4.67
N LYS A 206 -0.74 7.52 4.33
CA LYS A 206 -1.46 8.39 5.30
C LYS A 206 -2.63 9.17 4.73
N GLN A 207 -2.77 9.32 3.42
CA GLN A 207 -3.82 10.17 2.85
C GLN A 207 -4.81 9.33 2.04
N ILE A 208 -4.33 8.68 0.98
CA ILE A 208 -5.15 7.87 0.06
C ILE A 208 -5.98 6.80 0.80
N PRO A 209 -5.41 6.00 1.73
CA PRO A 209 -6.20 4.95 2.40
C PRO A 209 -7.25 5.44 3.40
N LEU A 210 -7.19 6.72 3.80
CA LEU A 210 -8.09 7.31 4.80
C LEU A 210 -9.19 8.17 4.18
N GLU A 211 -9.04 8.55 2.91
CA GLU A 211 -9.98 9.44 2.22
C GLU A 211 -11.18 8.66 1.66
N ASN A 212 -12.38 9.10 2.04
CA ASN A 212 -13.64 8.47 1.63
C ASN A 212 -14.48 9.38 0.74
N ASN A 213 -14.20 10.68 0.69
CA ASN A 213 -14.91 11.62 -0.15
C ASN A 213 -14.37 11.58 -1.59
N ASP A 214 -15.23 11.25 -2.57
CA ASP A 214 -14.79 11.04 -3.96
C ASP A 214 -14.12 12.29 -4.58
N ILE A 215 -14.64 13.49 -4.31
CA ILE A 215 -13.97 14.72 -4.78
C ILE A 215 -12.52 14.80 -4.25
N SER A 216 -12.32 14.52 -2.96
CA SER A 216 -11.01 14.56 -2.32
C SER A 216 -10.10 13.42 -2.80
N ARG A 217 -10.66 12.22 -3.03
CA ARG A 217 -9.96 11.08 -3.65
C ARG A 217 -9.40 11.46 -5.02
N PHE A 218 -10.23 12.03 -5.90
CA PHE A 218 -9.79 12.50 -7.20
C PHE A 218 -8.60 13.46 -7.09
N TYR A 219 -8.65 14.44 -6.18
CA TYR A 219 -7.56 15.38 -5.98
C TYR A 219 -6.28 14.71 -5.47
N LEU A 220 -6.38 13.77 -4.53
CA LEU A 220 -5.21 13.01 -4.05
C LEU A 220 -4.59 12.16 -5.16
N TYR A 221 -5.41 11.52 -6.00
CA TYR A 221 -4.96 10.73 -7.14
C TYR A 221 -4.31 11.62 -8.20
N TYR A 222 -4.91 12.78 -8.49
CA TYR A 222 -4.33 13.74 -9.42
C TYR A 222 -3.06 14.40 -8.87
N GLN A 223 -2.91 14.55 -7.55
CA GLN A 223 -1.68 15.03 -6.94
C GLN A 223 -0.49 14.11 -7.27
N VAL A 224 -0.71 12.80 -7.37
CA VAL A 224 0.29 11.85 -7.86
C VAL A 224 0.63 12.13 -9.32
N VAL A 225 -0.37 12.37 -10.17
CA VAL A 225 -0.15 12.77 -11.58
C VAL A 225 0.68 14.06 -11.65
N GLU A 226 0.38 15.07 -10.84
CA GLU A 226 1.10 16.35 -10.79
C GLU A 226 2.58 16.18 -10.42
N ILE A 227 2.88 15.30 -9.48
CA ILE A 227 4.26 14.93 -9.11
C ILE A 227 4.96 14.30 -10.31
N LEU A 228 4.32 13.32 -10.96
CA LEU A 228 4.92 12.58 -12.07
C LEU A 228 5.12 13.47 -13.31
N ILE A 229 4.19 14.36 -13.64
CA ILE A 229 4.38 15.31 -14.76
C ILE A 229 5.44 16.38 -14.45
N SER A 230 5.73 16.65 -13.17
CA SER A 230 6.87 17.48 -12.78
C SER A 230 8.18 16.77 -13.09
N LYS A 231 8.28 15.46 -12.82
CA LYS A 231 9.43 14.63 -13.24
C LYS A 231 9.59 14.57 -14.76
N VAL A 232 8.49 14.43 -15.48
CA VAL A 232 8.49 14.53 -16.96
C VAL A 232 9.05 15.88 -17.40
N PHE A 233 8.60 16.98 -16.81
CA PHE A 233 9.11 18.31 -17.12
C PHE A 233 10.62 18.40 -16.88
N ASP A 234 11.12 17.98 -15.72
CA ASP A 234 12.54 18.07 -15.39
C ASP A 234 13.41 17.29 -16.38
N LYS A 235 12.97 16.11 -16.80
CA LYS A 235 13.68 15.29 -17.79
C LYS A 235 13.67 15.92 -19.17
N GLU A 236 12.51 16.33 -19.67
CA GLU A 236 12.38 16.96 -20.97
C GLU A 236 13.14 18.30 -21.01
N PHE A 237 13.10 19.07 -19.91
CA PHE A 237 13.83 20.33 -19.78
C PHE A 237 15.34 20.11 -19.78
N SER A 238 15.82 19.08 -19.11
CA SER A 238 17.25 18.72 -19.15
C SER A 238 17.70 18.37 -20.56
N LYS A 239 16.92 17.54 -21.29
CA LYS A 239 17.18 17.21 -22.71
C LYS A 239 17.21 18.48 -23.58
N PHE A 240 16.24 19.36 -23.39
CA PHE A 240 16.18 20.64 -24.12
C PHE A 240 17.42 21.53 -23.88
N ILE A 241 17.92 21.61 -22.65
CA ILE A 241 19.13 22.38 -22.32
C ILE A 241 20.39 21.78 -22.96
N GLU A 242 20.50 20.45 -23.03
CA GLU A 242 21.60 19.77 -23.72
C GLU A 242 21.58 20.10 -25.22
N GLU A 243 20.42 20.00 -25.86
CA GLU A 243 20.26 20.33 -27.29
C GLU A 243 20.60 21.79 -27.59
N LEU A 244 20.28 22.72 -26.69
CA LEU A 244 20.62 24.14 -26.84
C LEU A 244 22.13 24.41 -26.77
N LYS A 245 22.90 23.59 -26.03
CA LYS A 245 24.36 23.71 -26.00
C LYS A 245 24.99 23.30 -27.32
N ASP A 246 24.38 22.35 -28.02
CA ASP A 246 24.91 21.77 -29.26
C ASP A 246 24.46 22.51 -30.53
N THR A 247 23.32 23.22 -30.50
CA THR A 247 22.79 23.93 -31.68
C THR A 247 22.22 25.31 -31.34
N THR A 248 22.90 26.38 -31.78
CA THR A 248 22.39 27.77 -31.65
C THR A 248 21.50 28.22 -32.80
N GLU A 249 21.36 27.42 -33.86
CA GLU A 249 20.42 27.70 -34.94
C GLU A 249 19.00 27.29 -34.53
N LYS A 250 17.98 28.07 -34.94
CA LYS A 250 16.53 27.84 -34.65
C LYS A 250 16.05 28.13 -33.22
N LEU A 251 16.54 29.21 -32.60
CA LEU A 251 16.08 29.68 -31.28
C LEU A 251 14.56 29.94 -31.18
N PHE A 252 13.90 30.29 -32.28
CA PHE A 252 12.44 30.49 -32.31
C PHE A 252 11.69 29.16 -32.14
N ASP A 253 12.08 28.12 -32.87
CA ASP A 253 11.50 26.78 -32.74
C ASP A 253 11.72 26.25 -31.31
N LYS A 254 12.92 26.46 -30.76
CA LYS A 254 13.25 26.11 -29.36
C LYS A 254 12.38 26.84 -28.33
N LYS A 255 11.95 28.07 -28.60
CA LYS A 255 11.02 28.79 -27.73
C LYS A 255 9.62 28.16 -27.73
N GLU A 256 9.17 27.67 -28.89
CA GLU A 256 7.88 26.98 -29.01
C GLU A 256 7.89 25.64 -28.29
N ASP A 257 8.97 24.86 -28.41
CA ASP A 257 9.19 23.61 -27.68
C ASP A 257 9.07 23.80 -26.16
N LEU A 258 9.71 24.85 -25.62
CA LEU A 258 9.61 25.20 -24.19
C LEU A 258 8.15 25.51 -23.77
N GLY A 259 7.39 26.18 -24.64
CA GLY A 259 5.97 26.47 -24.42
C GLY A 259 5.13 25.19 -24.33
N HIS A 260 5.41 24.21 -25.20
CA HIS A 260 4.74 22.90 -25.16
C HIS A 260 5.09 22.12 -23.89
N MET A 261 6.36 22.11 -23.49
CA MET A 261 6.80 21.40 -22.29
C MET A 261 6.18 21.94 -21.00
N SER A 262 5.91 23.25 -20.96
CA SER A 262 5.25 23.90 -19.82
C SER A 262 3.75 23.57 -19.74
N ASN A 263 3.15 23.07 -20.83
CA ASN A 263 1.73 22.77 -20.88
C ASN A 263 1.40 21.47 -20.12
N GLU A 264 0.49 21.56 -19.15
CA GLU A 264 0.08 20.42 -18.31
C GLU A 264 -0.52 19.27 -19.14
N LYS A 265 -1.46 19.56 -20.05
CA LYS A 265 -2.07 18.57 -20.93
C LYS A 265 -1.02 17.82 -21.76
N TRP A 266 -0.01 18.52 -22.25
CA TRP A 266 1.10 17.91 -22.98
C TRP A 266 1.92 16.97 -22.09
N ARG A 267 2.23 17.37 -20.86
CA ARG A 267 3.00 16.54 -19.92
C ARG A 267 2.22 15.31 -19.46
N VAL A 268 0.90 15.41 -19.29
CA VAL A 268 0.03 14.25 -19.01
C VAL A 268 0.08 13.25 -20.16
N ARG A 269 0.03 13.71 -21.41
CA ARG A 269 0.22 12.83 -22.59
C ARG A 269 1.56 12.12 -22.57
N LYS A 270 2.64 12.87 -22.32
CA LYS A 270 3.99 12.31 -22.23
C LYS A 270 4.11 11.28 -21.11
N LEU A 271 3.55 11.58 -19.94
CA LEU A 271 3.54 10.64 -18.82
C LEU A 271 2.90 9.30 -19.22
N CYS A 272 1.67 9.35 -19.76
CA CYS A 272 0.88 8.14 -20.05
C CYS A 272 1.37 7.33 -21.26
N ASN A 273 2.11 7.94 -22.19
CA ASN A 273 2.50 7.31 -23.45
C ASN A 273 4.00 7.01 -23.56
N ASP A 274 4.86 7.82 -22.94
CA ASP A 274 6.31 7.74 -23.14
C ASP A 274 7.06 7.29 -21.87
N TYR A 275 6.55 7.66 -20.69
CA TYR A 275 7.23 7.45 -19.40
C TYR A 275 6.65 6.31 -18.56
N CYS A 276 5.42 5.86 -18.83
CA CYS A 276 4.75 4.81 -18.08
C CYS A 276 4.17 3.74 -19.02
N SER A 277 3.95 2.55 -18.46
CA SER A 277 3.20 1.49 -19.11
C SER A 277 1.91 1.27 -18.34
N ILE A 278 0.79 1.61 -18.99
CA ILE A 278 -0.55 1.39 -18.45
C ILE A 278 -1.20 0.30 -19.28
N ASP A 279 -1.81 -0.66 -18.60
CA ASP A 279 -2.59 -1.72 -19.22
C ASP A 279 -3.66 -1.15 -20.18
N THR A 280 -3.81 -1.79 -21.34
CA THR A 280 -4.69 -1.26 -22.41
C THR A 280 -6.17 -1.34 -22.03
N TYR A 281 -6.56 -2.37 -21.27
CA TYR A 281 -7.93 -2.49 -20.76
C TYR A 281 -8.21 -1.39 -19.75
N LEU A 282 -7.32 -1.14 -18.78
CA LEU A 282 -7.46 -0.03 -17.83
C LEU A 282 -7.49 1.34 -18.52
N LYS A 283 -6.65 1.57 -19.55
CA LYS A 283 -6.71 2.81 -20.35
C LYS A 283 -8.10 3.00 -20.97
N SER A 284 -8.69 1.94 -21.52
CA SER A 284 -10.04 1.97 -22.09
C SER A 284 -11.09 2.27 -21.03
N CYS A 285 -11.08 1.53 -19.92
CA CYS A 285 -12.05 1.70 -18.84
C CYS A 285 -12.02 3.12 -18.24
N LEU A 286 -10.82 3.67 -18.00
CA LEU A 286 -10.70 5.04 -17.49
C LEU A 286 -11.20 6.06 -18.52
N ASN A 287 -10.88 5.86 -19.80
CA ASN A 287 -11.36 6.75 -20.86
C ASN A 287 -12.89 6.76 -20.97
N ASP A 288 -13.51 5.58 -20.87
CA ASP A 288 -14.97 5.44 -20.93
C ASP A 288 -15.63 6.18 -19.76
N LYS A 289 -15.08 6.03 -18.54
CA LYS A 289 -15.58 6.73 -17.35
C LYS A 289 -15.36 8.25 -17.42
N CYS A 290 -14.21 8.71 -17.91
CA CYS A 290 -14.00 10.13 -18.16
C CYS A 290 -15.01 10.67 -19.19
N THR A 291 -15.21 9.94 -20.28
CA THR A 291 -16.14 10.33 -21.35
C THR A 291 -17.58 10.40 -20.87
N GLU A 292 -18.02 9.44 -20.04
CA GLU A 292 -19.33 9.42 -19.41
C GLU A 292 -19.56 10.69 -18.58
N MET A 293 -18.65 11.01 -17.65
CA MET A 293 -18.73 12.19 -16.80
C MET A 293 -18.69 13.51 -17.58
N LEU A 294 -17.82 13.61 -18.59
CA LEU A 294 -17.70 14.81 -19.42
C LEU A 294 -18.95 15.05 -20.27
N ASN A 295 -19.54 14.00 -20.84
CA ASN A 295 -20.80 14.12 -21.57
C ASN A 295 -21.94 14.55 -20.64
N TYR A 296 -22.04 13.96 -19.45
CA TYR A 296 -23.06 14.33 -18.46
C TYR A 296 -22.99 15.81 -18.09
N THR A 297 -21.78 16.31 -17.83
CA THR A 297 -21.52 17.70 -17.45
C THR A 297 -21.43 18.67 -18.63
N LYS A 298 -21.69 18.19 -19.86
CA LYS A 298 -21.62 18.96 -21.12
C LYS A 298 -20.27 19.63 -21.33
N CYS A 299 -19.21 18.97 -20.89
CA CYS A 299 -17.83 19.34 -21.15
C CYS A 299 -17.36 18.78 -22.49
N LYS A 300 -16.25 19.32 -23.01
CA LYS A 300 -15.63 18.80 -24.23
C LYS A 300 -15.09 17.38 -23.99
N VAL A 301 -15.21 16.52 -24.98
CA VAL A 301 -14.65 15.15 -25.01
C VAL A 301 -13.59 15.07 -26.12
N TYR A 302 -12.59 14.23 -25.92
CA TYR A 302 -11.50 13.92 -26.84
C TYR A 302 -11.45 12.42 -27.13
N ASP A 303 -10.63 12.02 -28.11
CA ASP A 303 -10.55 10.63 -28.56
C ASP A 303 -9.66 9.73 -27.67
N ASN A 304 -8.84 10.31 -26.79
CA ASN A 304 -7.85 9.58 -25.99
C ASN A 304 -8.01 9.84 -24.49
N MET A 305 -7.54 8.87 -23.71
CA MET A 305 -7.70 8.81 -22.25
C MET A 305 -7.04 10.00 -21.55
N GLU A 306 -5.79 10.29 -21.91
CA GLU A 306 -4.98 11.30 -21.26
C GLU A 306 -5.56 12.71 -21.41
N ASP A 307 -6.18 13.02 -22.55
CA ASP A 307 -6.88 14.28 -22.77
C ASP A 307 -8.17 14.37 -21.96
N ASN A 308 -8.93 13.27 -21.92
CA ASN A 308 -10.19 13.21 -21.19
C ASN A 308 -9.94 13.29 -19.67
N LEU A 309 -8.92 12.61 -19.15
CA LEU A 309 -8.52 12.72 -17.75
C LEU A 309 -8.12 14.16 -17.39
N TYR A 310 -7.31 14.82 -18.22
CA TYR A 310 -6.98 16.24 -18.03
C TYR A 310 -8.22 17.14 -18.07
N GLN A 311 -9.18 16.82 -18.94
CA GLN A 311 -10.42 17.59 -19.06
C GLN A 311 -11.35 17.39 -17.86
N VAL A 312 -11.39 16.18 -17.26
CA VAL A 312 -12.05 15.93 -15.97
C VAL A 312 -11.36 16.74 -14.88
N ARG A 313 -10.03 16.77 -14.83
CA ARG A 313 -9.33 17.65 -13.87
C ARG A 313 -9.70 19.12 -14.05
N CYS A 314 -9.80 19.62 -15.28
CA CYS A 314 -10.27 20.99 -15.53
C CYS A 314 -11.71 21.21 -15.00
N LEU A 315 -12.59 20.22 -15.16
CA LEU A 315 -13.94 20.25 -14.59
C LEU A 315 -13.90 20.33 -13.06
N MET A 316 -13.11 19.47 -12.42
CA MET A 316 -12.97 19.43 -10.96
C MET A 316 -12.43 20.75 -10.41
N VAL A 317 -11.42 21.36 -11.04
CA VAL A 317 -10.79 22.59 -10.55
C VAL A 317 -11.66 23.83 -10.80
N HIS A 318 -12.26 23.95 -11.98
CA HIS A 318 -12.90 25.22 -12.39
C HIS A 318 -14.42 25.21 -12.28
N ARG A 319 -15.04 24.03 -12.23
CA ARG A 319 -16.49 23.87 -12.38
C ARG A 319 -17.09 22.85 -11.42
N MET A 320 -16.42 22.54 -10.30
CA MET A 320 -16.91 21.60 -9.28
C MET A 320 -18.34 21.89 -8.81
N TYR A 321 -18.75 23.16 -8.77
CA TYR A 321 -20.08 23.59 -8.32
C TYR A 321 -21.25 23.09 -9.21
N ILE A 322 -20.97 22.50 -10.37
CA ILE A 322 -21.99 21.93 -11.26
C ILE A 322 -22.25 20.44 -11.01
N LEU A 323 -21.47 19.80 -10.13
CA LEU A 323 -21.64 18.40 -9.80
C LEU A 323 -22.88 18.24 -8.91
N ASP A 324 -23.79 17.38 -9.36
CA ASP A 324 -24.92 16.90 -8.59
C ASP A 324 -24.65 15.48 -8.08
N GLU A 325 -25.57 14.89 -7.34
CA GLU A 325 -25.44 13.53 -6.78
C GLU A 325 -25.14 12.48 -7.86
N SER A 326 -25.68 12.65 -9.07
CA SER A 326 -25.42 11.72 -10.18
C SER A 326 -24.01 11.86 -10.73
N ALA A 327 -23.50 13.09 -10.86
CA ALA A 327 -22.12 13.33 -11.25
C ALA A 327 -21.12 12.86 -10.19
N GLU A 328 -21.45 13.00 -8.90
CA GLU A 328 -20.63 12.47 -7.80
C GLU A 328 -20.56 10.93 -7.85
N GLN A 329 -21.67 10.24 -8.14
CA GLN A 329 -21.63 8.80 -8.33
C GLN A 329 -20.79 8.37 -9.55
N MET A 330 -20.81 9.14 -10.64
CA MET A 330 -19.92 8.90 -11.79
C MET A 330 -18.45 9.13 -11.43
N LEU A 331 -18.17 10.12 -10.59
CA LEU A 331 -16.82 10.38 -10.08
C LEU A 331 -16.33 9.23 -9.21
N HIS A 332 -17.18 8.69 -8.34
CA HIS A 332 -16.87 7.50 -7.55
C HIS A 332 -16.38 6.33 -8.41
N ASP A 333 -17.13 5.99 -9.46
CA ASP A 333 -16.76 4.93 -10.39
C ASP A 333 -15.46 5.24 -11.14
N LEU A 334 -15.29 6.49 -11.56
CA LEU A 334 -14.08 6.96 -12.24
C LEU A 334 -12.86 6.80 -11.33
N ASP A 335 -12.97 7.23 -10.07
CA ASP A 335 -11.89 7.22 -9.09
C ASP A 335 -11.41 5.80 -8.78
N ASN A 336 -12.30 4.82 -8.79
CA ASN A 336 -11.94 3.42 -8.57
C ASN A 336 -10.99 2.91 -9.68
N ILE A 337 -11.29 3.22 -10.94
CA ILE A 337 -10.40 2.87 -12.07
C ILE A 337 -9.16 3.77 -12.10
N PHE A 338 -9.32 5.05 -11.76
CA PHE A 338 -8.23 6.01 -11.77
C PHE A 338 -7.15 5.64 -10.75
N LEU A 339 -7.53 5.13 -9.58
CA LEU A 339 -6.59 4.64 -8.58
C LEU A 339 -5.67 3.54 -9.12
N ASP A 340 -6.22 2.55 -9.84
CA ASP A 340 -5.40 1.49 -10.46
C ASP A 340 -4.44 2.03 -11.51
N VAL A 341 -4.89 3.01 -12.30
CA VAL A 341 -4.03 3.70 -13.26
C VAL A 341 -2.92 4.47 -12.53
N VAL A 342 -3.23 5.20 -11.45
CA VAL A 342 -2.23 5.93 -10.65
C VAL A 342 -1.18 5.00 -10.06
N ILE A 343 -1.61 3.85 -9.52
CA ILE A 343 -0.69 2.81 -9.03
C ILE A 343 0.21 2.32 -10.16
N GLN A 344 -0.33 2.04 -11.36
CA GLN A 344 0.49 1.62 -12.50
C GLN A 344 1.46 2.71 -12.97
N LEU A 345 1.05 3.98 -12.97
CA LEU A 345 1.92 5.10 -13.30
C LEU A 345 3.16 5.11 -12.38
N VAL A 346 2.97 5.03 -11.06
CA VAL A 346 4.08 5.03 -10.10
C VAL A 346 4.95 3.78 -10.21
N LEU A 347 4.34 2.61 -10.34
CA LEU A 347 5.07 1.34 -10.40
C LEU A 347 5.80 1.11 -11.74
N SER A 348 5.40 1.77 -12.83
CA SER A 348 5.97 1.58 -14.17
C SER A 348 6.78 2.76 -14.70
N TYR A 349 6.81 3.89 -13.98
CA TYR A 349 7.52 5.09 -14.39
C TYR A 349 8.98 4.79 -14.76
N SER A 350 9.43 5.28 -15.91
CA SER A 350 10.79 5.09 -16.39
C SER A 350 11.19 6.27 -17.26
N ALA A 351 12.20 7.02 -16.80
CA ALA A 351 12.76 8.14 -17.55
C ALA A 351 13.80 7.64 -18.57
N LYS A 352 13.32 7.09 -19.68
CA LYS A 352 14.20 6.67 -20.80
C LYS A 352 15.01 7.82 -21.41
#